data_AF-A0A2D9B3J8-F1
#
_entry.id   AF-A0A2D9B3J8-F1
#
_cell.length_a   1.000
_cell.length_b   1.000
_cell.length_c   1.000
_cell.angle_alpha   90.00
_cell.angle_beta   90.00
_cell.angle_gamma   90.00
#
_symmetry.space_group_name_H-M   'P 1'
#
loop_
_entity.id
_entity.type
_entity.pdbx_description
1 polymer ?
#
loop_
_entity_poly.entity_id
_entity_poly.type
_entity_poly.pdbx_seq_one_letter_code
_entity_poly.pdbx_strand_id
1 'polypeptide(L)' 'MKNILIILVCSVLLTNCSNRYVLGERCTKADPASKMFERSWIWAVDREMSKEAFDKRISKENCPKKVAKKS' A
#
# COMPACT_ATOMS: atom_id res chain seq x y z
N MET A 1 14.13 -13.67 30.87
CA MET A 1 12.98 -12.77 31.12
C MET A 1 13.29 -11.30 30.83
N LYS A 2 14.42 -10.73 31.31
CA LYS A 2 14.78 -9.30 31.06
C LYS A 2 14.82 -8.90 29.57
N ASN A 3 15.36 -9.77 28.70
CA ASN A 3 15.46 -9.49 27.26
C ASN A 3 14.10 -9.45 26.55
N ILE A 4 13.12 -10.23 27.02
CA ILE A 4 11.76 -10.24 26.46
C ILE A 4 11.06 -8.91 26.75
N LEU A 5 11.25 -8.38 27.97
CA LEU A 5 10.69 -7.09 28.36
C LEU A 5 11.26 -5.95 27.49
N ILE A 6 12.57 -5.96 27.21
CA ILE A 6 13.21 -4.98 26.34
C ILE A 6 12.63 -5.05 24.92
N ILE A 7 12.49 -6.26 24.36
CA ILE A 7 11.91 -6.45 23.03
C ILE A 7 10.48 -5.91 22.98
N LEU A 8 9.65 -6.23 23.97
CA LEU A 8 8.26 -5.75 24.05
C LEU A 8 8.18 -4.22 24.10
N VAL A 9 9.00 -3.57 24.94
CA VAL A 9 9.04 -2.11 25.04
C VAL A 9 9.49 -1.48 23.73
N CYS A 10 10.56 -2.00 23.11
CA CYS A 10 11.01 -1.55 21.79
C CYS A 10 9.92 -1.71 20.72
N SER A 11 9.20 -2.85 20.70
CA SER A 11 8.11 -3.08 19.76
C SER A 11 6.98 -2.06 19.91
N VAL A 12 6.58 -1.74 21.15
CA VAL A 12 5.53 -0.74 21.43
C VAL A 12 5.97 0.68 21.02
N LEU A 13 7.25 1.02 21.17
CA LEU A 13 7.76 2.33 20.72
C LEU A 13 7.77 2.42 19.18
N LEU A 14 8.08 1.32 18.48
CA LEU A 14 8.17 1.27 17.02
C LEU A 14 6.80 1.26 16.31
N THR A 15 5.68 0.94 16.97
CA THR A 15 4.35 0.99 16.33
C THR A 15 3.99 2.42 15.90
N ASN A 16 4.49 3.43 16.62
CA ASN A 16 4.33 4.84 16.27
C ASN A 16 5.20 5.28 15.09
N CYS A 17 5.98 4.41 14.46
CA CYS A 17 6.71 4.65 13.19
C CYS A 17 6.14 3.85 11.99
N SER A 18 5.11 3.02 12.20
CA SER A 18 4.55 2.17 11.14
C SER A 18 3.64 2.93 10.17
N ASN A 19 3.77 2.63 8.88
CA ASN A 19 2.84 3.11 7.86
C ASN A 19 1.42 2.57 8.08
N ARG A 20 0.41 3.30 7.58
CA ARG A 20 -0.95 2.78 7.49
C ARG A 20 -1.02 1.77 6.35
N TYR A 21 -1.50 0.56 6.60
CA TYR A 21 -1.68 -0.43 5.55
C TYR A 21 -3.11 -0.40 5.02
N VAL A 22 -3.24 -0.29 3.69
CA VAL A 22 -4.52 -0.37 2.99
C VAL A 22 -4.59 -1.72 2.29
N LEU A 23 -5.62 -2.48 2.62
CA LEU A 23 -5.86 -3.81 2.06
C LEU A 23 -6.89 -3.79 0.94
N GLY A 24 -6.75 -4.74 0.03
CA GLY A 24 -7.60 -4.93 -1.14
C GLY A 24 -6.90 -4.48 -2.42
N GLU A 25 -7.18 -5.23 -3.48
CA GLU A 25 -6.61 -4.98 -4.80
C GLU A 25 -6.81 -3.54 -5.25
N ARG A 26 -5.71 -2.86 -5.58
CA ARG A 26 -5.66 -1.54 -6.20
C ARG A 26 -4.49 -1.48 -7.18
N CYS A 27 -4.53 -0.52 -8.08
CA CYS A 27 -3.51 -0.31 -9.08
C CYS A 27 -3.07 1.15 -9.12
N THR A 28 -1.79 1.38 -9.44
CA THR A 28 -1.32 2.74 -9.75
C THR A 28 -1.94 3.23 -11.05
N LYS A 29 -2.02 4.55 -11.20
CA LYS A 29 -2.33 5.16 -12.49
C LYS A 29 -1.28 4.72 -13.52
N ALA A 30 -1.72 4.26 -14.69
CA ALA A 30 -0.82 3.82 -15.74
C ALA A 30 0.10 4.97 -16.19
N ASP A 31 1.38 4.64 -16.40
CA ASP A 31 2.35 5.57 -16.97
C ASP A 31 1.94 5.91 -18.42
N PRO A 32 1.86 7.21 -18.78
CA PRO A 32 1.37 7.61 -20.10
C PRO A 32 2.27 7.18 -21.26
N ALA A 33 3.57 6.97 -21.03
CA ALA A 33 4.52 6.60 -22.08
C ALA A 33 4.59 5.07 -22.30
N SER A 34 4.68 4.31 -21.21
CA SER A 34 4.87 2.86 -21.21
C SER A 34 3.57 2.06 -21.06
N LYS A 35 2.47 2.70 -20.64
CA LYS A 35 1.19 2.08 -20.28
C LYS A 35 1.30 1.03 -19.15
N MET A 36 2.42 1.02 -18.42
CA MET A 36 2.63 0.11 -17.30
C MET A 36 1.95 0.64 -16.04
N PHE A 37 1.53 -0.28 -15.18
CA PHE A 37 0.94 0.02 -13.88
C PHE A 37 1.39 -1.05 -12.89
N GLU A 38 1.39 -0.69 -11.61
CA GLU A 38 1.62 -1.62 -10.53
C GLU A 38 0.29 -2.09 -9.97
N ARG A 39 0.19 -3.39 -9.66
CA ARG A 39 -0.97 -4.00 -9.02
C ARG A 39 -0.52 -4.64 -7.73
N SER A 40 -1.22 -4.35 -6.63
CA SER A 40 -0.92 -4.92 -5.33
C SER A 40 -2.18 -5.07 -4.49
N TRP A 41 -2.18 -6.07 -3.61
CA TRP A 41 -3.25 -6.30 -2.63
C TRP A 41 -3.05 -5.53 -1.33
N ILE A 42 -1.79 -5.27 -0.98
CA ILE A 42 -1.41 -4.53 0.22
C ILE A 42 -0.64 -3.28 -0.20
N TRP A 43 -0.99 -2.15 0.41
CA TRP A 43 -0.34 -0.87 0.19
C TRP A 43 0.10 -0.30 1.52
N ALA A 44 1.40 -0.06 1.68
CA ALA A 44 1.93 0.73 2.77
C ALA A 44 1.76 2.21 2.41
N VAL A 45 1.01 2.94 3.22
CA VAL A 45 0.64 4.32 2.99
C VAL A 45 1.16 5.15 4.15
N ASP A 46 1.85 6.24 3.84
CA ASP A 46 2.27 7.19 4.86
C ASP A 46 1.06 7.67 5.67
N ARG A 47 1.24 7.83 6.99
CA ARG A 47 0.13 8.21 7.89
C ARG A 47 -0.35 9.65 7.68
N GLU A 48 0.51 10.52 7.18
CA GLU A 48 0.18 11.90 6.87
C GLU A 48 -0.53 12.01 5.51
N MET A 49 -0.44 10.98 4.66
CA MET A 49 -1.11 11.01 3.37
C MET A 49 -2.63 10.88 3.52
N SER A 50 -3.33 11.93 3.07
CA SER A 50 -4.80 11.94 3.02
C SER A 50 -5.33 10.80 2.15
N LYS A 51 -6.56 10.38 2.44
CA LYS A 51 -7.23 9.36 1.65
C LYS A 51 -7.44 9.83 0.20
N GLU A 52 -7.82 11.09 -0.04
CA GLU A 52 -7.99 11.57 -1.42
C GLU A 52 -6.67 11.58 -2.19
N ALA A 53 -5.56 11.97 -1.53
CA ALA A 53 -4.24 11.97 -2.14
C ALA A 53 -3.79 10.54 -2.51
N PHE A 54 -4.07 9.55 -1.66
CA PHE A 54 -3.84 8.14 -1.95
C PHE A 54 -4.71 7.67 -3.12
N ASP A 55 -6.04 7.84 -3.03
CA ASP A 55 -7.00 7.33 -4.00
C ASP A 55 -6.81 7.97 -5.40
N LYS A 56 -6.27 9.19 -5.48
CA LYS A 56 -5.92 9.82 -6.77
C LYS A 56 -4.78 9.09 -7.49
N ARG A 57 -3.87 8.45 -6.74
CA ARG A 57 -2.69 7.76 -7.28
C ARG A 57 -2.92 6.26 -7.44
N ILE A 58 -3.55 5.65 -6.45
CA ILE A 58 -3.71 4.20 -6.30
C ILE A 58 -5.17 3.92 -5.97
N SER A 59 -5.88 3.29 -6.88
CA SER A 59 -7.33 3.08 -6.76
C SER A 59 -7.75 1.76 -7.40
N LYS A 60 -8.99 1.34 -7.14
CA LYS A 60 -9.56 0.14 -7.79
C LYS A 60 -9.87 0.42 -9.26
N GLU A 61 -10.27 1.65 -9.55
CA GLU A 61 -10.68 2.13 -10.87
C GLU A 61 -9.49 2.20 -11.84
N ASN A 62 -8.28 2.42 -11.31
CA ASN A 62 -7.05 2.36 -12.08
C ASN A 62 -6.71 0.94 -12.55
N CYS A 63 -7.27 -0.10 -11.93
CA CYS A 63 -7.00 -1.46 -12.36
C CYS A 63 -7.67 -1.72 -13.71
N PRO A 64 -6.93 -2.24 -14.71
CA PRO A 64 -7.54 -2.58 -15.97
C PRO A 64 -8.62 -3.64 -15.74
N LYS A 65 -9.81 -3.36 -16.26
CA LYS A 65 -10.89 -4.35 -16.33
C LYS A 65 -10.34 -5.54 -17.10
N LYS A 66 -10.40 -6.74 -16.51
CA LYS A 66 -9.83 -8.01 -17.02
C LYS A 66 -9.67 -7.97 -18.55
N VAL A 67 -8.48 -7.59 -19.02
CA VAL A 67 -8.11 -7.91 -20.39
C VAL A 67 -7.93 -9.41 -20.34
N ALA A 68 -8.86 -10.15 -20.95
CA ALA A 68 -8.69 -11.58 -21.15
C ALA A 68 -7.26 -11.79 -21.66
N LYS A 69 -6.45 -12.51 -20.89
CA LYS A 69 -5.14 -12.96 -21.38
C LYS A 69 -5.42 -13.63 -22.73
N LYS A 70 -5.02 -13.00 -23.83
CA LYS A 70 -4.83 -13.75 -25.07
C LYS A 70 -3.67 -14.68 -24.77
N SER A 71 -4.04 -15.93 -24.46
CA SER A 71 -3.16 -17.08 -24.58
C SER A 71 -2.74 -17.27 -26.04
#